data_AF-A0A448NQD6-F1
#
_entry.id   AF-A0A448NQD6-F1
#
_cell.length_a   1.000
_cell.length_b   1.000
_cell.length_c   1.000
_cell.angle_alpha   90.00
_cell.angle_beta   90.00
_cell.angle_gamma   90.00
#
_symmetry.space_group_name_H-M   'P 1'
#
loop_
_entity.id
_entity.type
_entity.pdbx_description
1 polymer ?
#
loop_
_entity_poly.entity_id
_entity_poly.type
_entity_poly.pdbx_seq_one_letter_code
_entity_poly.pdbx_strand_id
1 'polypeptide(L)'
;MRKFYSLFAAVILAASINAQGAENFETRTPTAGTAYEAINFVGQDLTTWSLTTSKILAAGNGDAITGQSALLNKNGTISILFPNGVGNLKFQYRKAFTGATVRKIEVSVDGVLVNTTAGFGGTSGASTTIYDYSFDINKSESTTIEIKVTGAQTTLDNFSWTEAGVLAVGNVNAKNASLVKNTVVGNTLMFSAKADIQILNMNGQVVRTESVTENTSLEVSSLAKGMYVVTATVNGKAVSQKIIKK
;
A
#
# COMPACT_ATOMS: atom_id res chain seq x y z
N MET A 1 18.25 -9.99 -56.81
CA MET A 1 16.98 -9.78 -56.07
C MET A 1 17.34 -9.48 -54.62
N ARG A 2 17.00 -8.28 -54.11
CA ARG A 2 17.37 -7.80 -52.77
C ARG A 2 16.44 -8.44 -51.73
N LYS A 3 17.00 -9.01 -50.66
CA LYS A 3 16.25 -9.58 -49.54
C LYS A 3 15.79 -8.45 -48.63
N PHE A 4 14.48 -8.29 -48.46
CA PHE A 4 13.92 -7.39 -47.45
C PHE A 4 13.88 -8.12 -46.10
N TYR A 5 14.65 -7.63 -45.14
CA TYR A 5 14.50 -8.01 -43.73
C TYR A 5 13.35 -7.20 -43.14
N SER A 6 12.26 -7.88 -42.75
CA SER A 6 11.17 -7.26 -42.00
C SER A 6 11.64 -7.06 -40.55
N LEU A 7 11.76 -5.80 -40.14
CA LEU A 7 12.01 -5.42 -38.76
C LEU A 7 10.65 -5.40 -38.04
N PHE A 8 10.34 -6.44 -37.28
CA PHE A 8 9.18 -6.47 -36.40
C PHE A 8 9.42 -5.48 -35.25
N ALA A 9 8.80 -4.30 -35.31
CA ALA A 9 8.78 -3.36 -34.19
C ALA A 9 7.76 -3.85 -33.16
N ALA A 10 8.24 -4.42 -32.05
CA ALA A 10 7.40 -4.69 -30.89
C ALA A 10 7.09 -3.35 -30.19
N VAL A 11 5.87 -2.85 -30.40
CA VAL A 11 5.33 -1.74 -29.61
C VAL A 11 5.01 -2.31 -28.23
N ILE A 12 5.90 -2.09 -27.26
CA ILE A 12 5.60 -2.35 -25.84
C ILE A 12 4.72 -1.18 -25.38
N LEU A 13 3.41 -1.41 -25.35
CA LEU A 13 2.46 -0.48 -24.75
C LEU A 13 2.61 -0.58 -23.23
N ALA A 14 3.23 0.42 -22.61
CA ALA A 14 3.27 0.55 -21.16
C ALA A 14 1.89 0.96 -20.66
N ALA A 15 1.06 0.00 -20.27
CA ALA A 15 -0.16 0.28 -19.51
C ALA A 15 0.23 0.62 -18.07
N SER A 16 -0.24 1.75 -17.55
CA SER A 16 -0.18 2.03 -16.12
C SER A 16 -1.15 1.08 -15.41
N ILE A 17 -0.60 0.04 -14.79
CA ILE A 17 -1.32 -0.92 -13.95
C ILE A 17 -1.63 -0.25 -12.61
N ASN A 18 -2.91 -0.07 -12.32
CA ASN A 18 -3.36 0.43 -11.02
C ASN A 18 -3.49 -0.77 -10.07
N ALA A 19 -2.86 -0.72 -8.90
CA ALA A 19 -2.95 -1.78 -7.89
C ALA A 19 -4.27 -1.74 -7.08
N GLN A 20 -5.09 -0.71 -7.27
CA GLN A 20 -6.46 -0.62 -6.78
C GLN A 20 -7.46 -1.03 -7.86
N GLY A 21 -8.56 -1.65 -7.47
CA GLY A 21 -9.52 -2.18 -8.43
C GLY A 21 -10.84 -2.61 -7.80
N ALA A 22 -11.72 -3.12 -8.66
CA ALA A 22 -13.01 -3.68 -8.29
C ALA A 22 -13.42 -4.80 -9.25
N GLU A 23 -14.24 -5.72 -8.76
CA GLU A 23 -14.88 -6.78 -9.54
C GLU A 23 -16.31 -6.98 -9.01
N ASN A 24 -17.28 -6.93 -9.92
CA ASN A 24 -18.71 -7.00 -9.63
C ASN A 24 -19.43 -8.04 -10.50
N PHE A 25 -18.67 -8.90 -11.17
CA PHE A 25 -19.11 -9.99 -12.04
C PHE A 25 -20.01 -9.60 -13.22
N GLU A 26 -20.33 -8.33 -13.46
CA GLU A 26 -21.31 -7.91 -14.48
C GLU A 26 -20.90 -8.25 -15.91
N THR A 27 -19.61 -8.45 -16.14
CA THR A 27 -19.06 -8.85 -17.44
C THR A 27 -18.90 -10.37 -17.56
N ARG A 28 -19.42 -11.14 -16.61
CA ARG A 28 -19.44 -12.60 -16.66
C ARG A 28 -20.73 -13.08 -17.34
N THR A 29 -20.69 -14.31 -17.84
CA THR A 29 -21.87 -14.97 -18.37
C THR A 29 -22.55 -15.70 -17.20
N PRO A 30 -23.86 -15.49 -16.96
CA PRO A 30 -24.58 -16.25 -15.94
C PRO A 30 -24.49 -17.76 -16.20
N THR A 31 -24.24 -18.52 -15.14
CA THR A 31 -24.14 -19.99 -15.22
C THR A 31 -25.54 -20.58 -15.43
N ALA A 32 -25.72 -21.31 -16.53
CA ALA A 32 -26.99 -21.95 -16.85
C ALA A 32 -27.25 -23.20 -15.97
N GLY A 33 -28.53 -23.50 -15.73
CA GLY A 33 -28.94 -24.71 -15.00
C GLY A 33 -28.65 -24.68 -13.50
N THR A 34 -28.51 -25.87 -12.91
CA THR A 34 -28.39 -26.08 -11.45
C THR A 34 -27.02 -26.53 -11.00
N ALA A 35 -26.15 -26.93 -11.93
CA ALA A 35 -24.81 -27.41 -11.62
C ALA A 35 -23.91 -26.26 -11.12
N TYR A 36 -22.96 -26.62 -10.26
CA TYR A 36 -21.84 -25.77 -9.89
C TYR A 36 -20.66 -26.13 -10.77
N GLU A 37 -19.92 -25.12 -11.22
CA GLU A 37 -18.80 -25.27 -12.14
C GLU A 37 -17.58 -24.48 -11.63
N ALA A 38 -16.42 -24.78 -12.21
CA ALA A 38 -15.23 -23.97 -12.00
C ALA A 38 -15.26 -22.78 -12.96
N ILE A 39 -15.01 -21.57 -12.45
CA ILE A 39 -15.05 -20.32 -13.21
C ILE A 39 -13.72 -19.62 -13.05
N ASN A 40 -13.01 -19.40 -14.16
CA ASN A 40 -11.71 -18.74 -14.17
C ASN A 40 -11.74 -17.55 -15.13
N PHE A 41 -11.19 -16.41 -14.70
CA PHE A 41 -11.11 -15.22 -15.54
C PHE A 41 -9.98 -14.29 -15.09
N VAL A 42 -9.64 -13.32 -15.95
CA VAL A 42 -8.71 -12.24 -15.64
C VAL A 42 -9.50 -10.94 -15.52
N GLY A 43 -9.31 -10.23 -14.41
CA GLY A 43 -9.88 -8.91 -14.16
C GLY A 43 -9.22 -7.84 -15.02
N GLN A 44 -9.83 -6.66 -15.09
CA GLN A 44 -9.33 -5.55 -15.92
C GLN A 44 -7.97 -5.00 -15.44
N ASP A 45 -7.62 -5.24 -14.18
CA ASP A 45 -6.38 -4.82 -13.52
C ASP A 45 -5.34 -5.95 -13.43
N LEU A 46 -5.50 -6.99 -14.26
CA LEU A 46 -4.64 -8.18 -14.31
C LEU A 46 -4.74 -9.10 -13.09
N THR A 47 -5.68 -8.87 -12.18
CA THR A 47 -6.01 -9.87 -11.14
C THR A 47 -6.51 -11.14 -11.81
N THR A 48 -6.10 -12.31 -11.32
CA THR A 48 -6.61 -13.59 -11.85
C THR A 48 -7.51 -14.25 -10.82
N TRP A 49 -8.69 -14.66 -11.25
CA TRP A 49 -9.74 -15.19 -10.40
C TRP A 49 -9.99 -16.66 -10.73
N SER A 50 -10.06 -17.49 -9.70
CA SER A 50 -10.41 -18.92 -9.81
C SER A 50 -11.46 -19.27 -8.76
N LEU A 51 -12.65 -19.61 -9.23
CA LEU A 51 -13.78 -20.03 -8.42
C LEU A 51 -13.98 -21.53 -8.63
N THR A 52 -14.01 -22.33 -7.56
CA THR A 52 -13.95 -23.81 -7.68
C THR A 52 -15.29 -24.48 -7.96
N THR A 53 -16.27 -24.31 -7.05
CA THR A 53 -17.61 -24.89 -7.15
C THR A 53 -18.64 -23.78 -7.06
N SER A 54 -18.85 -23.08 -8.17
CA SER A 54 -19.54 -21.79 -8.18
C SER A 54 -20.53 -21.66 -9.33
N LYS A 55 -21.33 -20.59 -9.26
CA LYS A 55 -22.23 -20.14 -10.32
C LYS A 55 -22.17 -18.62 -10.40
N ILE A 56 -22.25 -18.06 -11.59
CA ILE A 56 -22.64 -16.66 -11.74
C ILE A 56 -24.15 -16.58 -11.78
N LEU A 57 -24.74 -15.92 -10.79
CA LEU A 57 -26.17 -15.63 -10.77
C LEU A 57 -26.49 -14.52 -11.77
N ALA A 58 -27.58 -14.67 -12.51
CA ALA A 58 -28.08 -13.61 -13.37
C ALA A 58 -28.64 -12.44 -12.55
N ALA A 59 -28.61 -11.25 -13.15
CA ALA A 59 -29.28 -10.07 -12.61
C ALA A 59 -30.77 -10.36 -12.34
N GLY A 60 -31.25 -9.96 -11.16
CA GLY A 60 -32.61 -10.20 -10.71
C GLY A 60 -32.86 -11.56 -10.05
N ASN A 61 -31.85 -12.43 -9.93
CA ASN A 61 -31.97 -13.63 -9.12
C ASN A 61 -32.17 -13.27 -7.63
N GLY A 62 -33.09 -13.94 -6.94
CA GLY A 62 -33.43 -13.65 -5.54
C GLY A 62 -32.30 -13.87 -4.53
N ASP A 63 -31.27 -14.64 -4.90
CA ASP A 63 -30.06 -14.88 -4.09
C ASP A 63 -28.87 -13.99 -4.51
N ALA A 64 -28.99 -13.17 -5.56
CA ALA A 64 -27.96 -12.19 -5.96
C ALA A 64 -27.89 -11.00 -4.99
N ILE A 65 -26.75 -10.32 -4.92
CA ILE A 65 -26.56 -9.09 -4.12
C ILE A 65 -26.98 -7.88 -4.96
N THR A 66 -26.22 -7.57 -6.01
CA THR A 66 -26.54 -6.52 -6.98
C THR A 66 -26.20 -7.04 -8.37
N GLY A 67 -27.11 -6.92 -9.34
CA GLY A 67 -26.85 -7.41 -10.69
C GLY A 67 -26.40 -8.88 -10.71
N GLN A 68 -25.30 -9.18 -11.40
CA GLN A 68 -24.71 -10.52 -11.38
C GLN A 68 -23.85 -10.75 -10.14
N SER A 69 -23.98 -11.90 -9.50
CA SER A 69 -23.19 -12.21 -8.29
C SER A 69 -22.61 -13.64 -8.32
N ALA A 70 -21.51 -13.87 -7.62
CA ALA A 70 -20.93 -15.21 -7.50
C ALA A 70 -21.59 -15.99 -6.36
N LEU A 71 -22.28 -17.09 -6.69
CA LEU A 71 -22.80 -18.04 -5.73
C LEU A 71 -21.84 -19.22 -5.58
N LEU A 72 -21.32 -19.42 -4.38
CA LEU A 72 -20.43 -20.53 -4.06
C LEU A 72 -21.20 -21.68 -3.42
N ASN A 73 -20.83 -22.92 -3.77
CA ASN A 73 -21.33 -24.11 -3.09
C ASN A 73 -20.81 -24.17 -1.65
N LYS A 74 -21.33 -25.11 -0.84
CA LYS A 74 -20.73 -25.46 0.45
C LYS A 74 -19.28 -25.89 0.21
N ASN A 75 -18.32 -25.23 0.87
CA ASN A 75 -16.87 -25.41 0.71
C ASN A 75 -16.29 -24.88 -0.62
N GLY A 76 -17.06 -24.10 -1.39
CA GLY A 76 -16.52 -23.38 -2.55
C GLY A 76 -15.52 -22.30 -2.13
N THR A 77 -14.60 -21.99 -3.05
CA THR A 77 -13.57 -20.97 -2.86
C THR A 77 -13.54 -19.99 -4.02
N ILE A 78 -13.13 -18.74 -3.72
CA ILE A 78 -12.61 -17.77 -4.67
C ILE A 78 -11.13 -17.58 -4.36
N SER A 79 -10.26 -17.87 -5.31
CA SER A 79 -8.84 -17.53 -5.26
C SER A 79 -8.56 -16.35 -6.18
N ILE A 80 -7.92 -15.31 -5.65
CA ILE A 80 -7.57 -14.09 -6.37
C ILE A 80 -6.07 -13.89 -6.28
N LEU A 81 -5.39 -13.87 -7.42
CA LEU A 81 -4.00 -13.43 -7.51
C LEU A 81 -3.98 -11.93 -7.75
N PHE A 82 -3.36 -11.19 -6.84
CA PHE A 82 -3.07 -9.77 -6.98
C PHE A 82 -1.60 -9.63 -7.42
N PRO A 83 -1.31 -9.43 -8.72
CA PRO A 83 0.07 -9.42 -9.20
C PRO A 83 0.92 -8.27 -8.61
N ASN A 84 0.27 -7.19 -8.19
CA ASN A 84 0.89 -5.98 -7.64
C ASN A 84 0.58 -5.80 -6.14
N GLY A 85 0.16 -6.87 -5.47
CA GLY A 85 -0.23 -6.82 -4.07
C GLY A 85 -1.59 -6.17 -3.82
N VAL A 86 -1.94 -6.07 -2.54
CA VAL A 86 -3.25 -5.62 -2.06
C VAL A 86 -3.14 -4.97 -0.68
N GLY A 87 -3.77 -3.81 -0.53
CA GLY A 87 -3.90 -3.06 0.72
C GLY A 87 -5.08 -3.55 1.53
N ASN A 88 -6.22 -2.88 1.41
CA ASN A 88 -7.48 -3.33 2.00
C ASN A 88 -8.28 -4.12 0.97
N LEU A 89 -8.85 -5.26 1.36
CA LEU A 89 -9.81 -6.02 0.56
C LEU A 89 -11.21 -5.87 1.16
N LYS A 90 -12.19 -5.56 0.32
CA LYS A 90 -13.61 -5.52 0.65
C LYS A 90 -14.43 -6.36 -0.31
N PHE A 91 -15.52 -6.89 0.20
CA PHE A 91 -16.57 -7.50 -0.59
C PHE A 91 -17.85 -7.61 0.24
N GLN A 92 -18.96 -7.89 -0.44
CA GLN A 92 -20.22 -8.18 0.20
C GLN A 92 -20.53 -9.66 0.12
N TYR A 93 -21.27 -10.14 1.11
CA TYR A 93 -21.72 -11.52 1.14
C TYR A 93 -23.10 -11.65 1.75
N ARG A 94 -23.85 -12.67 1.33
CA ARG A 94 -25.16 -12.98 1.91
C ARG A 94 -25.49 -14.46 1.86
N LYS A 95 -26.48 -14.82 2.69
CA LYS A 95 -27.11 -16.13 2.65
C LYS A 95 -27.79 -16.34 1.30
N ALA A 96 -27.54 -17.50 0.68
CA ALA A 96 -28.33 -18.02 -0.41
C ALA A 96 -29.29 -19.12 0.08
N PHE A 97 -30.45 -19.24 -0.57
CA PHE A 97 -31.51 -20.21 -0.31
C PHE A 97 -32.14 -20.09 1.09
N THR A 98 -32.96 -21.07 1.47
CA THR A 98 -33.81 -21.01 2.69
C THR A 98 -33.28 -21.83 3.87
N GLY A 99 -32.28 -22.68 3.68
CA GLY A 99 -31.77 -23.58 4.74
C GLY A 99 -31.17 -22.85 5.95
N ALA A 100 -31.35 -23.42 7.14
CA ALA A 100 -30.97 -22.82 8.44
C ALA A 100 -29.51 -23.09 8.88
N THR A 101 -28.68 -23.73 8.05
CA THR A 101 -27.28 -23.99 8.39
C THR A 101 -26.50 -22.69 8.53
N VAL A 102 -25.80 -22.50 9.65
CA VAL A 102 -24.91 -21.35 9.86
C VAL A 102 -23.76 -21.39 8.86
N ARG A 103 -23.45 -20.24 8.27
CA ARG A 103 -22.37 -20.03 7.30
C ARG A 103 -21.26 -19.19 7.93
N LYS A 104 -20.02 -19.38 7.46
CA LYS A 104 -18.89 -18.49 7.74
C LYS A 104 -18.05 -18.32 6.49
N ILE A 105 -17.28 -17.24 6.45
CA ILE A 105 -16.26 -17.01 5.43
C ILE A 105 -14.89 -17.07 6.10
N GLU A 106 -14.01 -17.90 5.55
CA GLU A 106 -12.59 -18.00 5.90
C GLU A 106 -11.80 -17.22 4.84
N VAL A 107 -10.89 -16.34 5.26
CA VAL A 107 -10.01 -15.60 4.36
C VAL A 107 -8.56 -15.94 4.69
N SER A 108 -7.83 -16.40 3.68
CA SER A 108 -6.42 -16.77 3.75
C SER A 108 -5.58 -15.90 2.83
N VAL A 109 -4.38 -15.53 3.30
CA VAL A 109 -3.37 -14.79 2.53
C VAL A 109 -2.17 -15.71 2.32
N ASP A 110 -1.79 -15.96 1.08
CA ASP A 110 -0.68 -16.84 0.70
C ASP A 110 -0.77 -18.23 1.38
N GLY A 111 -1.99 -18.76 1.53
CA GLY A 111 -2.28 -20.06 2.17
C GLY A 111 -2.40 -20.04 3.69
N VAL A 112 -2.20 -18.89 4.35
CA VAL A 112 -2.35 -18.75 5.81
C VAL A 112 -3.71 -18.14 6.12
N LEU A 113 -4.53 -18.81 6.94
CA LEU A 113 -5.81 -18.27 7.41
C LEU A 113 -5.58 -17.03 8.28
N VAL A 114 -6.07 -15.86 7.84
CA VAL A 114 -5.91 -14.58 8.53
C VAL A 114 -7.19 -14.08 9.19
N ASN A 115 -8.36 -14.52 8.70
CA ASN A 115 -9.63 -14.10 9.25
C ASN A 115 -10.72 -15.17 9.09
N THR A 116 -11.68 -15.17 10.01
CA THR A 116 -12.93 -15.92 9.88
C THR A 116 -14.08 -15.06 10.37
N THR A 117 -15.13 -14.92 9.57
CA THR A 117 -16.28 -14.10 9.95
C THR A 117 -17.11 -14.74 11.08
N ALA A 118 -17.92 -13.92 11.75
CA ALA A 118 -18.96 -14.42 12.63
C ALA A 118 -19.96 -15.29 11.84
N GLY A 119 -20.61 -16.23 12.52
CA GLY A 119 -21.62 -17.09 11.90
C GLY A 119 -22.85 -16.30 11.45
N PHE A 120 -23.35 -16.55 10.24
CA PHE A 120 -24.53 -15.89 9.68
C PHE A 120 -25.53 -16.87 9.05
N GLY A 121 -26.77 -16.41 8.83
CA GLY A 121 -27.79 -17.14 8.08
C GLY A 121 -28.40 -18.38 8.77
N GLY A 122 -28.33 -18.43 10.11
CA GLY A 122 -28.76 -19.58 10.94
C GLY A 122 -30.28 -19.79 11.09
N THR A 123 -31.10 -18.89 10.53
CA THR A 123 -32.57 -18.99 10.59
C THR A 123 -33.10 -19.61 9.31
N SER A 124 -34.16 -20.42 9.38
CA SER A 124 -34.86 -20.94 8.19
C SER A 124 -35.57 -19.82 7.42
N GLY A 125 -35.78 -20.01 6.13
CA GLY A 125 -36.38 -19.03 5.22
C GLY A 125 -35.34 -18.20 4.46
N ALA A 126 -35.80 -17.52 3.41
CA ALA A 126 -34.96 -16.63 2.62
C ALA A 126 -34.53 -15.41 3.46
N SER A 127 -33.37 -14.85 3.17
CA SER A 127 -32.85 -13.66 3.85
C SER A 127 -32.20 -12.72 2.85
N THR A 128 -32.61 -11.45 2.87
CA THR A 128 -32.05 -10.36 2.07
C THR A 128 -30.91 -9.61 2.77
N THR A 129 -30.53 -10.04 3.97
CA THR A 129 -29.46 -9.38 4.74
C THR A 129 -28.12 -9.54 4.02
N ILE A 130 -27.53 -8.42 3.64
CA ILE A 130 -26.20 -8.31 3.06
C ILE A 130 -25.24 -7.92 4.18
N TYR A 131 -24.06 -8.54 4.19
CA TYR A 131 -22.99 -8.26 5.12
C TYR A 131 -21.79 -7.72 4.35
N ASP A 132 -21.14 -6.70 4.91
CA ASP A 132 -19.89 -6.17 4.38
C ASP A 132 -18.69 -6.85 5.06
N TYR A 133 -17.71 -7.23 4.26
CA TYR A 133 -16.38 -7.66 4.71
C TYR A 133 -15.37 -6.56 4.41
N SER A 134 -14.44 -6.32 5.33
CA SER A 134 -13.26 -5.51 5.08
C SER A 134 -12.09 -6.02 5.91
N PHE A 135 -10.93 -6.17 5.29
CA PHE A 135 -9.72 -6.62 5.96
C PHE A 135 -8.47 -5.98 5.35
N ASP A 136 -7.60 -5.47 6.20
CA ASP A 136 -6.31 -4.90 5.81
C ASP A 136 -5.28 -6.01 5.65
N ILE A 137 -4.84 -6.24 4.41
CA ILE A 137 -3.82 -7.23 4.03
C ILE A 137 -2.43 -6.58 3.99
N ASN A 138 -2.31 -5.41 3.37
CA ASN A 138 -1.08 -4.60 3.28
C ASN A 138 0.15 -5.39 2.77
N LYS A 139 -0.01 -6.09 1.65
CA LYS A 139 1.07 -6.80 0.95
C LYS A 139 1.39 -6.09 -0.35
N SER A 140 2.58 -5.51 -0.47
CA SER A 140 3.02 -4.78 -1.67
C SER A 140 3.55 -5.67 -2.79
N GLU A 141 3.82 -6.94 -2.50
CA GLU A 141 4.27 -7.93 -3.47
C GLU A 141 3.10 -8.75 -4.00
N SER A 142 3.32 -9.48 -5.10
CA SER A 142 2.34 -10.43 -5.63
C SER A 142 1.83 -11.37 -4.54
N THR A 143 0.51 -11.39 -4.32
CA THR A 143 -0.11 -12.12 -3.22
C THR A 143 -1.34 -12.87 -3.71
N THR A 144 -1.60 -14.04 -3.15
CA THR A 144 -2.83 -14.80 -3.40
C THR A 144 -3.76 -14.72 -2.21
N ILE A 145 -5.02 -14.35 -2.44
CA ILE A 145 -6.08 -14.37 -1.44
C ILE A 145 -7.03 -15.51 -1.76
N GLU A 146 -7.29 -16.36 -0.77
CA GLU A 146 -8.35 -17.36 -0.85
C GLU A 146 -9.50 -16.97 0.08
N ILE A 147 -10.72 -16.98 -0.45
CA ILE A 147 -11.96 -16.74 0.28
C ILE A 147 -12.77 -18.02 0.19
N LYS A 148 -13.03 -18.65 1.33
CA LYS A 148 -13.69 -19.95 1.41
C LYS A 148 -15.00 -19.86 2.18
N VAL A 149 -16.03 -20.45 1.60
CA VAL A 149 -17.36 -20.55 2.22
C VAL A 149 -17.46 -21.84 3.01
N THR A 150 -17.89 -21.75 4.27
CA THR A 150 -18.19 -22.94 5.10
C THR A 150 -19.65 -22.98 5.52
N GLY A 151 -20.13 -24.18 5.86
CA GLY A 151 -21.50 -24.41 6.31
C GLY A 151 -22.48 -24.66 5.17
N ALA A 152 -22.85 -23.62 4.42
CA ALA A 152 -23.80 -23.67 3.31
C ALA A 152 -23.54 -22.59 2.25
N GLN A 153 -24.28 -22.64 1.15
CA GLN A 153 -24.07 -21.78 -0.02
C GLN A 153 -24.21 -20.29 0.33
N THR A 154 -23.30 -19.51 -0.22
CA THR A 154 -23.14 -18.08 0.07
C THR A 154 -22.91 -17.34 -1.24
N THR A 155 -23.64 -16.25 -1.42
CA THR A 155 -23.41 -15.32 -2.54
C THR A 155 -22.40 -14.28 -2.11
N LEU A 156 -21.41 -13.98 -2.96
CA LEU A 156 -20.42 -12.93 -2.79
C LEU A 156 -20.43 -12.00 -4.00
N ASP A 157 -20.17 -10.72 -3.77
CA ASP A 157 -20.20 -9.69 -4.81
C ASP A 157 -19.50 -8.39 -4.39
N ASN A 158 -19.45 -7.40 -5.28
CA ASN A 158 -19.00 -6.04 -5.03
C ASN A 158 -17.60 -6.00 -4.40
N PHE A 159 -16.68 -6.76 -4.99
CA PHE A 159 -15.29 -6.77 -4.56
C PHE A 159 -14.63 -5.44 -4.88
N SER A 160 -13.85 -4.92 -3.94
CA SER A 160 -12.98 -3.77 -4.16
C SER A 160 -11.72 -3.87 -3.31
N TRP A 161 -10.63 -3.30 -3.82
CA TRP A 161 -9.35 -3.30 -3.13
C TRP A 161 -8.55 -2.03 -3.39
N THR A 162 -7.67 -1.73 -2.44
CA THR A 162 -6.69 -0.66 -2.58
C THR A 162 -5.31 -1.22 -2.89
N GLU A 163 -4.44 -0.36 -3.41
CA GLU A 163 -3.00 -0.63 -3.38
C GLU A 163 -2.52 -0.84 -1.94
N ALA A 164 -1.48 -1.67 -1.77
CA ALA A 164 -0.82 -1.81 -0.48
C ALA A 164 -0.10 -0.51 -0.11
N GLY A 165 -0.42 0.03 1.06
CA GLY A 165 0.24 1.24 1.54
C GLY A 165 1.74 1.06 1.63
N VAL A 166 2.51 1.93 0.98
CA VAL A 166 3.96 2.01 1.20
C VAL A 166 4.18 2.68 2.55
N LEU A 167 4.80 1.98 3.50
CA LEU A 167 5.30 2.62 4.71
C LEU A 167 6.33 3.67 4.30
N ALA A 168 5.98 4.95 4.47
CA ALA A 168 6.88 6.04 4.11
C ALA A 168 8.14 5.97 5.00
N VAL A 169 9.30 5.73 4.38
CA VAL A 169 10.58 5.99 5.04
C VAL A 169 10.92 7.46 4.86
N GLY A 170 11.16 8.16 5.96
CA GLY A 170 11.68 9.53 5.90
C GLY A 170 13.01 9.55 5.14
N ASN A 171 13.17 10.46 4.19
CA ASN A 171 14.43 10.59 3.46
C ASN A 171 15.53 11.13 4.39
N VAL A 172 16.28 10.23 5.03
CA VAL A 172 17.42 10.56 5.91
C VAL A 172 18.59 11.19 5.16
N ASN A 173 18.56 11.22 3.82
CA ASN A 173 19.58 11.85 2.98
C ASN A 173 19.27 13.31 2.62
N ALA A 174 18.26 13.93 3.23
CA ALA A 174 18.12 15.38 3.14
C ALA A 174 19.37 16.03 3.72
N LYS A 175 20.29 16.51 2.86
CA LYS A 175 21.50 17.23 3.29
C LYS A 175 21.06 18.37 4.20
N ASN A 176 21.45 18.33 5.48
CA ASN A 176 21.38 19.50 6.34
C ASN A 176 22.11 20.65 5.65
N ALA A 177 21.52 21.86 5.66
CA ALA A 177 22.16 23.02 5.07
C ALA A 177 23.56 23.19 5.67
N SER A 178 24.57 23.38 4.81
CA SER A 178 25.93 23.61 5.29
C SER A 178 26.01 25.02 5.88
N LEU A 179 26.40 25.16 7.16
CA LEU A 179 26.59 26.44 7.85
C LEU A 179 28.06 26.87 7.79
N VAL A 180 29.00 25.95 8.02
CA VAL A 180 30.44 26.23 7.99
C VAL A 180 31.12 25.49 6.85
N LYS A 181 32.20 26.06 6.31
CA LYS A 181 33.00 25.45 5.23
C LYS A 181 34.15 24.60 5.74
N ASN A 182 34.60 24.86 6.97
CA ASN A 182 35.68 24.12 7.61
C ASN A 182 35.25 23.64 9.00
N THR A 183 35.43 22.34 9.24
CA THR A 183 35.19 21.70 10.54
C THR A 183 36.46 21.63 11.38
N VAL A 184 37.64 21.82 10.77
CA VAL A 184 38.92 21.98 11.44
C VAL A 184 39.36 23.44 11.26
N VAL A 185 39.51 24.15 12.36
CA VAL A 185 39.53 25.61 12.41
C VAL A 185 40.85 26.08 13.01
N GLY A 186 41.58 26.89 12.25
CA GLY A 186 42.76 27.62 12.71
C GLY A 186 42.34 28.90 13.41
N ASN A 187 42.73 30.06 12.88
CA ASN A 187 42.26 31.35 13.40
C ASN A 187 40.93 31.80 12.78
N THR A 188 40.58 31.29 11.60
CA THR A 188 39.40 31.71 10.86
C THR A 188 38.40 30.57 10.67
N LEU A 189 37.13 30.89 10.89
CA LEU A 189 35.98 30.05 10.58
C LEU A 189 35.24 30.64 9.37
N MET A 190 35.02 29.84 8.33
CA MET A 190 34.36 30.30 7.10
C MET A 190 32.92 29.82 7.02
N PHE A 191 32.02 30.68 6.52
CA PHE A 191 30.58 30.39 6.46
C PHE A 191 30.07 30.12 5.05
N SER A 192 29.16 29.17 4.99
CA SER A 192 28.48 28.71 3.77
C SER A 192 27.11 29.36 3.58
N ALA A 193 26.65 30.18 4.53
CA ALA A 193 25.37 30.88 4.47
C ALA A 193 25.39 32.15 5.33
N LYS A 194 24.52 33.10 5.01
CA LYS A 194 24.23 34.25 5.89
C LYS A 194 23.38 33.79 7.08
N ALA A 195 23.80 34.12 8.29
CA ALA A 195 23.07 33.75 9.51
C ALA A 195 23.52 34.58 10.72
N ASP A 196 22.66 34.67 11.73
CA ASP A 196 23.07 34.98 13.09
C ASP A 196 23.49 33.68 13.78
N ILE A 197 24.73 33.63 14.23
CA ILE A 197 25.34 32.42 14.78
C ILE A 197 25.56 32.54 16.29
N GLN A 198 25.56 31.38 16.94
CA GLN A 198 26.08 31.19 18.29
C GLN A 198 27.15 30.09 18.24
N ILE A 199 28.28 30.32 18.92
CA ILE A 199 29.32 29.32 19.14
C ILE A 199 29.23 28.86 20.58
N LEU A 200 28.97 27.57 20.76
CA LEU A 200 28.83 26.94 22.06
C LEU A 200 30.06 26.09 22.37
N ASN A 201 30.54 26.15 23.61
CA ASN A 201 31.52 25.21 24.12
C ASN A 201 30.86 23.84 24.43
N MET A 202 31.66 22.84 24.81
CA MET A 202 31.15 21.50 25.12
C MET A 202 30.25 21.44 26.37
N ASN A 203 30.28 22.46 27.22
CA ASN A 203 29.39 22.57 28.39
C ASN A 203 28.03 23.21 28.00
N GLY A 204 27.81 23.51 26.72
CA GLY A 204 26.59 24.15 26.23
C GLY A 204 26.52 25.66 26.45
N GLN A 205 27.60 26.30 26.91
CA GLN A 205 27.64 27.75 27.13
C GLN A 205 27.94 28.47 25.81
N VAL A 206 27.20 29.53 25.51
CA VAL A 206 27.50 30.43 24.39
C VAL A 206 28.76 31.23 24.73
N VAL A 207 29.83 31.00 23.96
CA VAL A 207 31.11 31.69 24.11
C VAL A 207 31.31 32.80 23.09
N ARG A 208 30.51 32.81 22.01
CA ARG A 208 30.52 33.87 21.01
C ARG A 208 29.19 33.94 20.25
N THR A 209 28.82 35.13 19.83
CA THR A 209 27.70 35.41 18.92
C THR A 209 28.16 36.35 17.82
N GLU A 210 27.68 36.18 16.60
CA GLU A 210 28.05 37.04 15.47
C GLU A 210 27.00 36.96 14.36
N SER A 211 26.83 38.04 13.61
CA SER A 211 26.11 38.00 12.32
C SER A 211 27.10 37.79 11.20
N VAL A 212 26.95 36.72 10.44
CA VAL A 212 27.88 36.35 9.36
C VAL A 212 27.17 36.36 8.01
N THR A 213 27.92 36.67 6.96
CA THR A 213 27.45 36.59 5.58
C THR A 213 28.11 35.42 4.86
N GLU A 214 27.47 34.94 3.81
CA GLU A 214 28.02 33.84 3.01
C GLU A 214 29.41 34.19 2.45
N ASN A 215 30.32 33.20 2.40
CA ASN A 215 31.67 33.34 1.86
C ASN A 215 32.58 34.29 2.66
N THR A 216 32.20 34.66 3.88
CA THR A 216 33.05 35.43 4.78
C THR A 216 33.69 34.57 5.86
N SER A 217 34.76 35.10 6.46
CA SER A 217 35.49 34.49 7.57
C SER A 217 35.28 35.27 8.85
N LEU A 218 35.09 34.55 9.96
CA LEU A 218 35.12 35.09 11.32
C LEU A 218 36.44 34.74 12.00
N GLU A 219 37.10 35.74 12.57
CA GLU A 219 38.27 35.56 13.42
C GLU A 219 37.88 34.97 14.78
N VAL A 220 38.43 33.80 15.10
CA VAL A 220 38.16 33.00 16.30
C VAL A 220 39.44 32.63 17.05
N SER A 221 40.52 33.39 16.85
CA SER A 221 41.80 33.22 17.56
C SER A 221 41.68 33.34 19.08
N SER A 222 40.68 34.06 19.58
CA SER A 222 40.38 34.19 21.02
C SER A 222 39.78 32.94 21.64
N LEU A 223 39.29 31.98 20.83
CA LEU A 223 38.75 30.72 21.35
C LEU A 223 39.90 29.76 21.70
N ALA A 224 39.81 29.16 22.89
CA ALA A 224 40.72 28.10 23.29
C ALA A 224 40.61 26.89 22.34
N LYS A 225 41.69 26.11 22.23
CA LYS A 225 41.70 24.86 21.46
C LYS A 225 40.68 23.88 22.02
N GLY A 226 39.92 23.22 21.15
CA GLY A 226 38.87 22.31 21.59
C GLY A 226 37.72 22.15 20.59
N MET A 227 36.69 21.42 21.01
CA MET A 227 35.49 21.20 20.20
C MET A 227 34.42 22.23 20.53
N TYR A 228 33.74 22.72 19.50
CA TYR A 228 32.63 23.66 19.63
C TYR A 228 31.48 23.24 18.72
N VAL A 229 30.28 23.76 19.02
CA VAL A 229 29.10 23.64 18.16
C VAL A 229 28.74 25.04 17.69
N VAL A 230 28.64 25.21 16.37
CA VAL A 230 28.15 26.45 15.74
C VAL A 230 26.71 26.23 15.36
N THR A 231 25.81 27.03 15.94
CA THR A 231 24.37 26.92 15.73
C THR A 231 23.83 28.17 15.06
N ALA A 232 22.86 28.01 14.18
CA ALA A 232 22.18 29.11 13.50
C ALA A 232 20.82 28.68 12.94
N THR A 233 20.03 29.64 12.48
CA THR A 233 18.90 29.38 11.58
C THR A 233 19.29 29.79 10.17
N VAL A 234 19.31 28.84 9.23
CA VAL A 234 19.59 29.08 7.81
C VAL A 234 18.34 28.75 7.01
N ASN A 235 17.80 29.71 6.27
CA ASN A 235 16.58 29.55 5.47
C ASN A 235 15.39 28.97 6.27
N GLY A 236 15.19 29.46 7.49
CA GLY A 236 14.11 29.02 8.39
C GLY A 236 14.32 27.66 9.05
N LYS A 237 15.49 27.02 8.87
CA LYS A 237 15.84 25.74 9.49
C LYS A 237 16.95 25.91 10.51
N ALA A 238 16.77 25.36 11.71
CA ALA A 238 17.84 25.27 12.69
C ALA A 238 18.94 24.33 12.18
N VAL A 239 20.18 24.79 12.21
CA VAL A 239 21.37 24.06 11.79
C VAL A 239 22.37 24.09 12.95
N SER A 240 22.99 22.95 13.23
CA SER A 240 24.08 22.82 14.21
C SER A 240 25.24 22.08 13.56
N GLN A 241 26.45 22.64 13.63
CA GLN A 241 27.64 22.02 13.07
C GLN A 241 28.79 22.01 14.07
N LYS A 242 29.40 20.84 14.23
CA LYS A 242 30.57 20.65 15.08
C LYS A 242 31.82 21.15 14.37
N ILE A 243 32.64 21.90 15.10
CA ILE A 243 33.98 22.32 14.68
C ILE A 243 35.03 21.92 15.72
N ILE A 244 36.29 21.89 15.31
CA ILE A 244 37.48 21.63 16.13
C ILE A 244 38.46 22.77 15.94
N LYS A 245 38.68 23.57 16.98
CA LYS A 245 39.68 24.65 17.04
C LYS A 245 41.05 24.05 17.37
N LYS A 246 42.03 24.25 16.49
CA LYS A 246 43.44 23.85 16.67
C LYS A 246 44.30 24.93 17.31
#